data_AF-A0A848Z415-F1
#
_entry.id   AF-A0A848Z415-F1
#
_cell.length_a   1.000
_cell.length_b   1.000
_cell.length_c   1.000
_cell.angle_alpha   90.00
_cell.angle_beta   90.00
_cell.angle_gamma   90.00
#
_symmetry.space_group_name_H-M   'P 1'
#
loop_
_entity.id
_entity.type
_entity.pdbx_description
1 polymer ?
#
loop_
_entity_poly.entity_id
_entity_poly.type
_entity_poly.pdbx_seq_one_letter_code
_entity_poly.pdbx_strand_id
1 'polypeptide(L)'
;DVLLTVVTVQSGLRGGLSAAGWATAGAVAGGAAMYRWGASDPAGVEAALLGLPAIGPEMVADVLRAMKADWGMALVRGAFTGTPYKIYAAMAPRLDIELVPFLVMSVPARLARFAGLVAITAGLSRIVSLRLGQRQQLGVLALAWIAFYGFYWTINSG
;
A
#
# COMPACT_ATOMS: atom_id res chain seq x y z
N ASP A 1 -4.66 -5.00 -0.58
CA ASP A 1 -4.28 -6.11 0.33
C ASP A 1 -5.40 -7.12 0.53
N VAL A 2 -6.55 -6.77 1.13
CA VAL A 2 -7.69 -7.70 1.33
C VAL A 2 -8.07 -8.47 0.06
N LEU A 3 -8.40 -7.78 -1.03
CA LEU A 3 -8.79 -8.41 -2.30
C LEU A 3 -7.66 -9.29 -2.89
N LEU A 4 -6.41 -8.88 -2.77
CA LEU A 4 -5.26 -9.68 -3.21
C LEU A 4 -5.18 -11.00 -2.45
N THR A 5 -5.38 -10.97 -1.13
CA THR A 5 -5.37 -12.19 -0.32
C THR A 5 -6.55 -13.11 -0.64
N VAL A 6 -7.73 -12.55 -0.91
CA VAL A 6 -8.91 -13.33 -1.35
C VAL A 6 -8.66 -14.02 -2.69
N VAL A 7 -8.18 -13.28 -3.70
CA VAL A 7 -7.82 -13.84 -5.01
C VAL A 7 -6.75 -14.92 -4.87
N THR A 8 -5.78 -14.72 -3.98
CA THR A 8 -4.72 -15.71 -3.71
C THR A 8 -5.27 -17.01 -3.12
N VAL A 9 -6.20 -16.93 -2.16
CA VAL A 9 -6.86 -18.12 -1.60
C VAL A 9 -7.70 -18.84 -2.65
N GLN A 10 -8.35 -18.10 -3.55
CA GLN A 10 -9.24 -18.68 -4.56
C GLN A 10 -8.51 -19.24 -5.78
N SER A 11 -7.42 -18.61 -6.20
CA SER A 11 -6.73 -18.88 -7.47
C SER A 11 -5.27 -19.31 -7.30
N GLY A 12 -4.82 -19.45 -6.06
CA GLY A 12 -3.44 -19.83 -5.71
C GLY A 12 -2.40 -18.75 -6.03
N LEU A 13 -1.12 -19.16 -5.96
CA LEU A 13 0.03 -18.26 -6.11
C LEU A 13 0.05 -17.54 -7.45
N ARG A 14 -0.19 -18.24 -8.57
CA ARG A 14 -0.16 -17.64 -9.91
C ARG A 14 -1.24 -16.58 -10.10
N GLY A 15 -2.48 -16.88 -9.67
CA GLY A 15 -3.58 -15.91 -9.70
C GLY A 15 -3.30 -14.69 -8.82
N GLY A 16 -2.78 -14.91 -7.61
CA GLY A 16 -2.36 -13.85 -6.71
C GLY A 16 -1.26 -12.94 -7.30
N LEU A 17 -0.24 -13.52 -7.95
CA LEU A 17 0.85 -12.75 -8.58
C LEU A 17 0.36 -11.94 -9.79
N SER A 18 -0.54 -12.50 -10.61
CA SER A 18 -1.19 -11.75 -11.69
C SER A 18 -1.99 -10.57 -11.13
N ALA A 19 -2.78 -10.79 -10.08
CA ALA A 19 -3.53 -9.72 -9.43
C ALA A 19 -2.61 -8.67 -8.79
N ALA A 20 -1.46 -9.06 -8.23
CA ALA A 20 -0.44 -8.15 -7.73
C ALA A 20 0.12 -7.25 -8.83
N GLY A 21 0.35 -7.79 -10.04
CA GLY A 21 0.76 -7.00 -11.22
C GLY A 21 -0.26 -5.92 -11.57
N TRP A 22 -1.54 -6.28 -11.67
CA TRP A 22 -2.63 -5.33 -11.92
C TRP A 22 -2.80 -4.30 -10.80
N ALA A 23 -2.68 -4.73 -9.54
CA ALA A 23 -2.73 -3.83 -8.39
C ALA A 23 -1.55 -2.83 -8.40
N THR A 24 -0.35 -3.27 -8.79
CA THR A 24 0.80 -2.37 -8.99
C THR A 24 0.53 -1.37 -10.10
N ALA A 25 0.02 -1.80 -11.25
CA ALA A 25 -0.32 -0.90 -12.36
C ALA A 25 -1.36 0.16 -11.93
N GLY A 26 -2.44 -0.26 -11.26
CA GLY A 26 -3.45 0.66 -10.72
C GLY A 26 -2.89 1.61 -9.66
N ALA A 27 -2.02 1.10 -8.77
CA ALA A 27 -1.35 1.93 -7.77
C ALA A 27 -0.47 2.99 -8.45
N VAL A 28 0.37 2.62 -9.40
CA VAL A 28 1.26 3.55 -10.13
C VAL A 28 0.45 4.60 -10.90
N ALA A 29 -0.64 4.20 -11.56
CA ALA A 29 -1.54 5.15 -12.23
C ALA A 29 -2.17 6.15 -11.25
N GLY A 30 -2.66 5.68 -10.11
CA GLY A 30 -3.16 6.55 -9.03
C GLY A 30 -2.07 7.45 -8.43
N GLY A 31 -0.85 6.92 -8.30
CA GLY A 31 0.33 7.67 -7.86
C GLY A 31 0.68 8.80 -8.82
N ALA A 32 0.64 8.54 -10.13
CA ALA A 32 0.85 9.57 -11.15
C ALA A 32 -0.21 10.69 -11.06
N ALA A 33 -1.48 10.33 -10.82
CA ALA A 33 -2.54 11.32 -10.61
C ALA A 33 -2.29 12.18 -9.36
N MET A 34 -1.94 11.56 -8.23
CA MET A 34 -1.60 12.26 -6.99
C MET A 34 -0.37 13.17 -7.14
N TYR A 35 0.66 12.70 -7.84
CA TYR A 35 1.84 13.50 -8.17
C TYR A 35 1.45 14.73 -8.98
N ARG A 36 0.67 14.56 -10.05
CA ARG A 36 0.27 15.67 -10.91
C ARG A 36 -0.57 16.70 -10.14
N TRP A 37 -1.47 16.23 -9.27
CA TRP A 37 -2.23 17.13 -8.40
C TRP A 37 -1.30 17.88 -7.43
N GLY A 38 -0.37 17.18 -6.78
CA GLY A 38 0.59 17.82 -5.88
C GLY A 38 1.54 18.79 -6.56
N ALA A 39 1.83 18.60 -7.85
CA ALA A 39 2.60 19.54 -8.65
C ALA A 39 1.80 20.79 -9.05
N SER A 40 0.49 20.65 -9.32
CA SER A 40 -0.35 21.77 -9.76
C SER A 40 -0.96 22.58 -8.60
N ASP A 41 -1.31 21.91 -7.52
CA ASP A 41 -1.96 22.49 -6.34
C ASP A 41 -1.44 21.82 -5.06
N PRO A 42 -0.23 22.20 -4.60
CA PRO A 42 0.36 21.63 -3.41
C PRO A 42 -0.52 21.83 -2.16
N ALA A 43 -1.16 22.98 -2.03
CA ALA A 43 -1.95 23.32 -0.85
C ALA A 43 -3.25 22.51 -0.80
N GLY A 44 -3.97 22.41 -1.92
CA GLY A 44 -5.21 21.64 -1.99
C GLY A 44 -5.01 20.15 -1.82
N VAL A 45 -3.94 19.56 -2.39
CA VAL A 45 -3.67 18.13 -2.17
C VAL A 45 -3.34 17.81 -0.71
N GLU A 46 -2.62 18.70 -0.03
CA GLU A 46 -2.28 18.53 1.40
C GLU A 46 -3.52 18.67 2.27
N ALA A 47 -4.35 19.70 2.04
CA ALA A 47 -5.61 19.87 2.75
C ALA A 47 -6.54 18.66 2.53
N ALA A 48 -6.62 18.14 1.30
CA ALA A 48 -7.39 16.94 1.00
C ALA A 48 -6.84 15.69 1.72
N LEU A 49 -5.52 15.54 1.81
CA LEU A 49 -4.90 14.44 2.54
C LEU A 49 -5.17 14.53 4.05
N LEU A 50 -5.05 15.72 4.64
CA LEU A 50 -5.31 15.97 6.07
C LEU A 50 -6.80 15.86 6.44
N GLY A 51 -7.69 16.04 5.48
CA GLY A 51 -9.13 15.78 5.66
C GLY A 51 -9.48 14.29 5.69
N LEU A 52 -8.55 13.40 5.33
CA LEU A 52 -8.79 11.96 5.37
C LEU A 52 -8.52 11.41 6.77
N PRO A 53 -9.36 10.48 7.24
CA PRO A 53 -9.14 9.85 8.53
C PRO A 53 -7.83 9.03 8.50
N ALA A 54 -7.16 8.96 9.66
CA ALA A 54 -5.85 8.32 9.86
C ALA A 54 -4.68 8.94 9.08
N ILE A 55 -4.82 10.18 8.57
CA ILE A 55 -3.71 10.97 8.01
C ILE A 55 -3.60 12.28 8.80
N GLY A 56 -2.61 12.34 9.70
CA GLY A 56 -2.30 13.53 10.49
C GLY A 56 -1.15 14.36 9.90
N PRO A 57 -0.98 15.61 10.38
CA PRO A 57 0.13 16.49 9.98
C PRO A 57 1.50 15.85 10.22
N GLU A 58 1.65 15.18 11.36
CA GLU A 58 2.90 14.48 11.74
C GLU A 58 3.27 13.38 10.75
N MET A 59 2.30 12.61 10.26
CA MET A 59 2.56 11.57 9.26
C MET A 59 3.07 12.16 7.95
N VAL A 60 2.52 13.30 7.51
CA VAL A 60 2.99 14.01 6.31
C VAL A 60 4.41 14.56 6.53
N ALA A 61 4.66 15.16 7.71
CA ALA A 61 5.97 15.68 8.07
C ALA A 61 7.05 14.58 8.13
N ASP A 62 6.72 13.42 8.69
CA ASP A 62 7.63 12.26 8.75
C ASP A 62 7.92 11.68 7.37
N VAL A 63 6.92 11.60 6.48
CA VAL A 63 7.12 11.22 5.09
C VAL A 63 8.07 12.19 4.39
N LEU A 64 7.84 13.49 4.53
CA LEU A 64 8.71 14.52 3.95
C LEU A 64 10.14 14.41 4.48
N ARG A 65 10.31 14.20 5.80
CA ARG A 65 11.63 14.03 6.44
C ARG A 65 12.35 12.79 5.92
N ALA A 66 11.66 11.66 5.83
CA ALA A 66 12.21 10.42 5.29
C ALA A 66 12.59 10.56 3.82
N MET A 67 11.73 11.21 3.01
CA MET A 67 11.99 11.41 1.60
C MET A 67 13.15 12.38 1.32
N LYS A 68 13.31 13.42 2.15
CA LYS A 68 14.47 14.32 2.08
C LYS A 68 15.80 13.61 2.35
N ALA A 69 15.80 12.59 3.22
CA ALA A 69 17.01 11.83 3.54
C ALA A 69 17.34 10.80 2.43
N ASP A 70 16.35 10.00 2.02
CA ASP A 70 16.46 9.03 0.93
C ASP A 70 15.06 8.66 0.45
N TRP A 71 14.58 9.34 -0.61
CA TRP A 71 13.23 9.15 -1.11
C TRP A 71 12.97 7.75 -1.66
N GLY A 72 13.97 7.11 -2.25
CA GLY A 72 13.83 5.76 -2.81
C GLY A 72 13.62 4.74 -1.71
N MET A 73 14.47 4.79 -0.68
CA MET A 73 14.35 3.91 0.48
C MET A 73 13.12 4.24 1.34
N ALA A 74 12.76 5.52 1.49
CA ALA A 74 11.55 5.92 2.18
C ALA A 74 10.30 5.33 1.52
N LEU A 75 10.24 5.32 0.19
CA LEU A 75 9.14 4.73 -0.56
C LEU A 75 9.03 3.20 -0.35
N VAL A 76 10.18 2.50 -0.36
CA VAL A 76 10.23 1.05 -0.11
C VAL A 76 9.82 0.72 1.32
N ARG A 77 10.39 1.41 2.32
CA ARG A 77 10.03 1.20 3.74
C ARG A 77 8.57 1.55 4.01
N GLY A 78 8.09 2.65 3.44
CA GLY A 78 6.69 3.08 3.50
C GLY A 78 5.72 2.02 2.97
N ALA A 79 6.15 1.21 2.00
CA ALA A 79 5.37 0.09 1.49
C ALA A 79 5.17 -1.03 2.53
N PHE A 80 5.87 -1.04 3.66
CA PHE A 80 5.73 -2.05 4.73
C PHE A 80 5.26 -1.47 6.07
N THR A 81 5.44 -0.18 6.32
CA THR A 81 5.07 0.47 7.60
C THR A 81 3.61 0.93 7.68
N GLY A 82 2.82 0.74 6.62
CA GLY A 82 1.41 1.13 6.61
C GLY A 82 1.16 2.58 6.21
N THR A 83 2.20 3.35 5.93
CA THR A 83 2.06 4.74 5.46
C THR A 83 1.40 4.79 4.08
N PRO A 84 0.33 5.58 3.89
CA PRO A 84 -0.39 5.64 2.62
C PRO A 84 0.50 6.11 1.46
N TYR A 85 0.54 5.33 0.36
CA TYR A 85 1.31 5.64 -0.84
C TYR A 85 1.05 7.05 -1.39
N LYS A 86 -0.22 7.46 -1.36
CA LYS A 86 -0.68 8.74 -1.89
C LYS A 86 0.00 9.94 -1.25
N ILE A 87 0.48 9.83 -0.01
CA ILE A 87 1.26 10.90 0.64
C ILE A 87 2.60 11.04 -0.06
N TYR A 88 3.34 9.94 -0.27
CA TYR A 88 4.61 9.96 -1.01
C TYR A 88 4.43 10.55 -2.42
N ALA A 89 3.38 10.13 -3.12
CA ALA A 89 3.11 10.59 -4.48
C ALA A 89 2.76 12.08 -4.54
N ALA A 90 1.89 12.56 -3.65
CA ALA A 90 1.49 13.96 -3.59
C ALA A 90 2.62 14.90 -3.13
N MET A 91 3.53 14.40 -2.28
CA MET A 91 4.62 15.20 -1.71
C MET A 91 5.90 15.18 -2.54
N ALA A 92 6.07 14.20 -3.44
CA ALA A 92 7.26 14.10 -4.30
C ALA A 92 7.60 15.39 -5.09
N PRO A 93 6.61 16.10 -5.71
CA PRO A 93 6.90 17.36 -6.42
C PRO A 93 7.48 18.45 -5.52
N ARG A 94 7.15 18.47 -4.21
CA ARG A 94 7.68 19.47 -3.27
C ARG A 94 9.16 19.29 -2.95
N LEU A 95 9.71 18.12 -3.29
CA LEU A 95 11.11 17.77 -3.08
C LEU A 95 11.88 17.73 -4.41
N ASP A 96 11.30 18.29 -5.48
CA ASP A 96 11.86 18.31 -6.83
C ASP A 96 12.19 16.90 -7.37
N ILE A 97 11.49 15.87 -6.86
CA ILE A 97 11.64 14.50 -7.34
C ILE A 97 10.86 14.40 -8.64
N GLU A 98 11.54 14.08 -9.72
CA GLU A 98 10.90 13.91 -11.02
C GLU A 98 9.90 12.74 -11.05
N LEU A 99 8.84 12.91 -11.83
CA LEU A 99 7.75 11.94 -11.97
C LEU A 99 8.25 10.56 -12.42
N VAL A 100 9.09 10.51 -13.45
CA VAL A 100 9.52 9.22 -14.04
C VAL A 100 10.34 8.39 -13.05
N PRO A 101 11.41 8.91 -12.43
CA PRO A 101 12.11 8.20 -11.35
C PRO A 101 11.20 7.76 -10.20
N PHE A 102 10.26 8.62 -9.79
CA PHE A 102 9.30 8.28 -8.74
C PHE A 102 8.42 7.08 -9.11
N LEU A 103 7.86 7.07 -10.33
CA LEU A 103 7.02 5.97 -10.80
C LEU A 103 7.83 4.68 -11.00
N VAL A 104 9.05 4.79 -11.55
CA VAL A 104 9.95 3.65 -11.72
C VAL A 104 10.26 3.01 -10.38
N MET A 105 10.56 3.78 -9.33
CA MET A 105 10.79 3.25 -7.98
C MET A 105 9.52 2.78 -7.28
N SER A 106 8.36 3.32 -7.65
CA SER A 106 7.07 2.87 -7.13
C SER A 106 6.74 1.44 -7.57
N VAL A 107 7.13 1.03 -8.78
CA VAL A 107 6.90 -0.32 -9.29
C VAL A 107 7.51 -1.41 -8.39
N PRO A 108 8.84 -1.47 -8.16
CA PRO A 108 9.45 -2.49 -7.32
C PRO A 108 8.98 -2.39 -5.86
N ALA A 109 8.78 -1.18 -5.31
CA ALA A 109 8.27 -1.01 -3.95
C ALA A 109 6.87 -1.62 -3.77
N ARG A 110 5.95 -1.35 -4.71
CA ARG A 110 4.58 -1.86 -4.67
C ARG A 110 4.52 -3.34 -4.98
N LEU A 111 5.26 -3.79 -5.98
CA LEU A 111 5.32 -5.19 -6.35
C LEU A 111 5.91 -6.04 -5.22
N ALA A 112 6.96 -5.59 -4.54
CA ALA A 112 7.52 -6.29 -3.39
C ALA A 112 6.50 -6.47 -2.26
N ARG A 113 5.74 -5.40 -1.92
CA ARG A 113 4.65 -5.49 -0.93
C ARG A 113 3.59 -6.50 -1.35
N PHE A 114 3.05 -6.37 -2.56
CA PHE A 114 1.94 -7.20 -3.02
C PHE A 114 2.35 -8.65 -3.25
N ALA A 115 3.50 -8.88 -3.88
CA ALA A 115 4.03 -10.22 -4.09
C ALA A 115 4.40 -10.90 -2.77
N GLY A 116 4.98 -10.17 -1.81
CA GLY A 116 5.25 -10.69 -0.47
C GLY A 116 3.97 -11.13 0.24
N LEU A 117 2.93 -10.29 0.22
CA LEU A 117 1.62 -10.62 0.79
C LEU A 117 0.99 -11.84 0.11
N VAL A 118 1.07 -11.92 -1.22
CA VAL A 118 0.60 -13.09 -1.99
C VAL A 118 1.37 -14.34 -1.60
N ALA A 119 2.70 -14.29 -1.52
CA ALA A 119 3.54 -15.44 -1.16
C ALA A 119 3.21 -15.97 0.24
N ILE A 120 3.09 -15.06 1.22
CA ILE A 120 2.70 -15.41 2.60
C ILE A 120 1.30 -16.04 2.60
N THR A 121 0.33 -15.43 1.92
CA THR A 121 -1.05 -15.92 1.89
C THR A 121 -1.15 -17.29 1.21
N ALA A 122 -0.45 -17.49 0.09
CA ALA A 122 -0.42 -18.77 -0.61
C ALA A 122 0.23 -19.88 0.24
N GLY A 123 1.33 -19.57 0.93
CA GLY A 123 2.00 -20.50 1.84
C GLY A 123 1.09 -20.92 3.00
N LEU A 124 0.46 -19.95 3.67
CA LEU A 124 -0.48 -20.22 4.77
C LEU A 124 -1.72 -20.98 4.28
N SER A 125 -2.31 -20.58 3.16
CA SER A 125 -3.47 -21.25 2.56
C SER A 125 -3.18 -22.73 2.25
N ARG A 126 -1.97 -23.04 1.76
CA ARG A 126 -1.52 -24.43 1.51
C ARG A 126 -1.36 -25.26 2.78
N ILE A 127 -0.88 -24.67 3.86
CA ILE A 127 -0.75 -25.38 5.16
C ILE A 127 -2.13 -25.63 5.75
N VAL A 128 -2.98 -24.61 5.74
CA VAL A 128 -4.30 -24.64 6.37
C VAL A 128 -5.30 -25.43 5.53
N SER A 129 -5.11 -25.58 4.21
CA SER A 129 -5.96 -26.41 3.34
C SER A 129 -5.95 -27.88 3.70
N LEU A 130 -4.97 -28.34 4.48
CA LEU A 130 -4.95 -29.70 5.02
C LEU A 130 -6.08 -29.95 6.03
N ARG A 131 -6.63 -28.88 6.63
CA ARG A 131 -7.66 -28.97 7.67
C ARG A 131 -8.93 -28.18 7.36
N LEU A 132 -8.83 -27.11 6.57
CA LEU A 132 -9.94 -26.22 6.27
C LEU A 132 -10.26 -26.18 4.78
N GLY A 133 -11.55 -26.20 4.46
CA GLY A 133 -12.04 -25.92 3.12
C GLY A 133 -11.91 -24.44 2.76
N GLN A 134 -11.99 -24.11 1.47
CA GLN A 134 -11.79 -22.76 0.95
C GLN A 134 -12.69 -21.70 1.62
N ARG A 135 -13.98 -22.01 1.86
CA ARG A 135 -14.91 -21.07 2.54
C ARG A 135 -14.45 -20.73 3.97
N GLN A 136 -13.93 -21.72 4.70
CA GLN A 136 -13.41 -21.52 6.05
C GLN A 136 -12.13 -20.69 6.03
N GLN A 137 -11.25 -20.92 5.04
CA GLN A 137 -10.06 -20.07 4.87
C GLN A 137 -10.41 -18.60 4.62
N LEU A 138 -11.43 -18.34 3.79
CA LEU A 138 -11.92 -16.98 3.57
C LEU A 138 -12.52 -16.37 4.84
N GLY A 139 -13.20 -17.16 5.67
CA GLY A 139 -13.69 -16.73 6.99
C GLY A 139 -12.55 -16.33 7.93
N VAL A 140 -11.51 -17.17 8.04
CA VAL A 140 -10.31 -16.86 8.84
C VAL A 140 -9.61 -15.61 8.31
N LEU A 141 -9.49 -15.47 6.99
CA LEU A 141 -8.89 -14.30 6.36
C LEU A 141 -9.69 -13.03 6.65
N ALA A 142 -11.02 -13.08 6.58
CA ALA A 142 -11.89 -11.96 6.91
C ALA A 142 -11.72 -11.55 8.38
N LEU A 143 -11.71 -12.51 9.31
CA LEU A 143 -11.46 -12.25 10.73
C LEU A 143 -10.08 -11.62 10.96
N ALA A 144 -9.04 -12.13 10.30
CA ALA A 144 -7.68 -11.59 10.40
C ALA A 144 -7.62 -10.12 9.94
N TRP A 145 -8.26 -9.78 8.81
CA TRP A 145 -8.31 -8.40 8.33
C TRP A 145 -9.15 -7.48 9.20
N ILE A 146 -10.29 -7.96 9.72
CA ILE A 146 -11.11 -7.20 10.67
C ILE A 146 -10.30 -6.88 11.93
N ALA A 147 -9.60 -7.87 12.49
CA ALA A 147 -8.75 -7.67 13.65
C ALA A 147 -7.59 -6.70 13.35
N PHE A 148 -6.94 -6.85 12.21
CA PHE A 148 -5.85 -5.97 11.77
C PHE A 148 -6.32 -4.52 11.64
N TYR A 149 -7.42 -4.28 10.92
CA TYR A 149 -7.93 -2.91 10.75
C TYR A 149 -8.51 -2.36 12.04
N GLY A 150 -9.21 -3.16 12.84
CA GLY A 150 -9.68 -2.76 14.16
C GLY A 150 -8.54 -2.23 15.03
N PHE A 151 -7.43 -2.97 15.09
CA PHE A 151 -6.22 -2.55 15.79
C PHE A 151 -5.55 -1.33 15.16
N TYR A 152 -5.42 -1.30 13.83
CA TYR A 152 -4.83 -0.17 13.10
C TYR A 152 -5.54 1.15 13.41
N TRP A 153 -6.87 1.13 13.47
CA TRP A 153 -7.68 2.29 13.85
C TRP A 153 -7.42 2.67 15.31
N THR A 154 -7.37 1.73 16.26
CA THR A 154 -7.09 2.11 17.66
C THR A 154 -5.76 2.82 17.87
N ILE A 155 -4.73 2.55 17.05
CA ILE A 155 -3.43 3.21 17.13
C ILE A 155 -3.42 4.57 16.42
N ASN A 156 -4.05 4.67 15.24
CA ASN A 156 -3.97 5.87 14.39
C ASN A 156 -5.15 6.83 14.53
N SER A 157 -6.09 6.57 15.46
CA SER A 157 -7.23 7.45 15.77
C SER A 157 -7.01 8.32 17.02
N GLY A 158 -5.86 8.21 17.67
CA GLY A 158 -5.45 9.05 18.80
C GLY A 158 -4.36 10.02 18.39
#